data_AF-A0A6G7X304-F1
#
_entry.id   AF-A0A6G7X304-F1
#
_cell.length_a   1.000
_cell.length_b   1.000
_cell.length_c   1.000
_cell.angle_alpha   90.00
_cell.angle_beta   90.00
_cell.angle_gamma   90.00
#
_symmetry.space_group_name_H-M   'P 1'
#
loop_
_entity.id
_entity.type
_entity.pdbx_description
1 polymer ?
#
loop_
_entity_poly.entity_id
_entity_poly.type
_entity_poly.pdbx_seq_one_letter_code
_entity_poly.pdbx_strand_id
1 'polypeptide(L)'
;MKKLIITFLFIVICLNGYCQSIKVYKGNSTSSFDLVYTIRDAKVYKGNSTSSFDLIYTIRDSKVYEGNSMSSFDLVYTIKDDKVYKGNSSSSFDLIYTIRDGKVYEGNSTSSFDVKYTIQKQ
;
A
#
# COMPACT_ATOMS: atom_id res chain seq x y z
N MET A 1 5.21 15.48 5.02
CA MET A 1 4.01 14.82 5.58
C MET A 1 3.91 13.43 4.95
N LYS A 2 3.93 12.39 5.78
CA LYS A 2 4.25 11.01 5.40
C LYS A 2 3.05 10.34 4.71
N LYS A 3 3.06 10.39 3.39
CA LYS A 3 2.28 9.58 2.46
C LYS A 3 3.06 8.28 2.25
N LEU A 4 2.52 7.08 2.44
CA LEU A 4 3.28 5.82 2.34
C LEU A 4 2.36 4.58 2.47
N ILE A 5 2.00 3.91 1.36
CA ILE A 5 1.09 2.74 1.34
C ILE A 5 1.48 1.79 0.17
N ILE A 6 2.09 0.63 0.45
CA ILE A 6 1.53 -0.75 0.53
C ILE A 6 1.33 -1.47 -0.80
N THR A 7 2.00 -2.61 -0.86
CA THR A 7 2.48 -3.30 -2.07
C THR A 7 2.21 -4.81 -2.03
N PHE A 8 1.67 -5.36 -0.93
CA PHE A 8 1.24 -6.77 -0.91
C PHE A 8 0.07 -7.07 -1.86
N LEU A 9 -0.46 -6.06 -2.53
CA LEU A 9 -1.63 -6.16 -3.39
C LEU A 9 -1.35 -6.91 -4.71
N PHE A 10 -0.10 -7.00 -5.17
CA PHE A 10 0.20 -7.55 -6.50
C PHE A 10 0.15 -9.09 -6.57
N ILE A 11 0.51 -9.80 -5.49
CA ILE A 11 0.48 -11.28 -5.44
C ILE A 11 -0.96 -11.81 -5.37
N VAL A 12 -1.94 -10.98 -4.98
CA VAL A 12 -3.34 -11.41 -4.80
C VAL A 12 -4.22 -10.97 -5.97
N ILE A 13 -3.97 -9.80 -6.56
CA ILE A 13 -4.72 -9.30 -7.73
C ILE A 13 -4.56 -10.21 -8.95
N CYS A 14 -3.41 -10.88 -9.12
CA CYS A 14 -3.17 -11.74 -10.28
C CYS A 14 -3.81 -13.13 -10.19
N LEU A 15 -4.36 -13.54 -9.05
CA LEU A 15 -4.75 -14.95 -8.85
C LEU A 15 -6.24 -15.21 -8.64
N ASN A 16 -7.06 -14.27 -8.17
CA ASN A 16 -8.49 -14.58 -7.94
C ASN A 16 -9.39 -13.36 -8.14
N GLY A 17 -10.23 -13.39 -9.17
CA GLY A 17 -11.23 -12.37 -9.51
C GLY A 17 -12.41 -12.29 -8.51
N TYR A 18 -12.14 -11.97 -7.25
CA TYR A 18 -13.19 -11.72 -6.25
C TYR A 18 -13.05 -10.34 -5.59
N CYS A 19 -14.21 -9.72 -5.41
CA CYS A 19 -14.49 -8.43 -4.78
C CYS A 19 -14.12 -8.41 -3.29
N GLN A 20 -12.83 -8.50 -2.95
CA GLN A 20 -12.35 -8.40 -1.57
C GLN A 20 -11.71 -7.03 -1.34
N SER A 21 -12.26 -6.27 -0.39
CA SER A 21 -11.64 -5.02 0.07
C SER A 21 -10.52 -5.34 1.06
N ILE A 22 -9.41 -4.63 0.99
CA ILE A 22 -8.30 -4.77 1.93
C ILE A 22 -8.31 -3.60 2.90
N LYS A 23 -8.09 -3.90 4.18
CA LYS A 23 -8.00 -2.94 5.26
C LYS A 23 -6.56 -2.82 5.71
N VAL A 24 -6.13 -1.58 5.90
CA VAL A 24 -4.78 -1.26 6.37
C VAL A 24 -4.90 -0.57 7.70
N TYR A 25 -4.28 -1.16 8.71
CA TYR A 25 -4.30 -0.69 10.08
C TYR A 25 -2.94 -0.16 10.50
N LYS A 26 -2.92 0.76 11.45
CA LYS A 26 -1.69 1.30 12.01
C LYS A 26 -1.02 0.27 12.94
N GLY A 27 0.30 0.17 12.83
CA GLY A 27 1.13 -0.71 13.66
C GLY A 27 0.72 -2.17 13.51
N ASN A 28 0.73 -2.92 14.62
CA ASN A 28 0.32 -4.32 14.68
C ASN A 28 -1.20 -4.53 14.90
N SER A 29 -2.02 -3.47 14.86
CA SER A 29 -3.44 -3.53 15.18
C SER A 29 -4.30 -4.09 14.04
N THR A 30 -5.50 -4.55 14.37
CA THR A 30 -6.62 -4.87 13.45
C THR A 30 -7.94 -4.22 13.91
N SER A 31 -7.85 -3.30 14.87
CA SER A 31 -9.00 -2.55 15.39
C SER A 31 -9.52 -1.54 14.37
N SER A 32 -10.83 -1.36 14.29
CA SER A 32 -11.44 -0.33 13.43
C SER A 32 -10.98 1.09 13.77
N PHE A 33 -10.55 1.35 15.02
CA PHE A 33 -9.98 2.63 15.44
C PHE A 33 -8.60 2.91 14.83
N ASP A 34 -7.86 1.87 14.45
CA ASP A 34 -6.55 1.98 13.82
C ASP A 34 -6.62 1.85 12.30
N LEU A 35 -7.81 1.73 11.72
CA LEU A 35 -8.00 1.65 10.27
C LEU A 35 -7.57 2.97 9.61
N VAL A 36 -6.50 2.90 8.82
CA VAL A 36 -5.94 4.07 8.14
C VAL A 36 -6.39 4.13 6.69
N TYR A 37 -6.46 2.99 6.01
CA TYR A 37 -6.81 2.94 4.58
C TYR A 37 -7.66 1.73 4.21
N THR A 38 -8.45 1.91 3.17
CA THR A 38 -9.18 0.85 2.47
C THR A 38 -8.63 0.76 1.06
N ILE A 39 -8.28 -0.44 0.62
CA ILE A 39 -7.84 -0.71 -0.74
C ILE A 39 -8.91 -1.52 -1.44
N ARG A 40 -9.37 -1.04 -2.58
CA ARG A 40 -10.42 -1.69 -3.38
C ARG A 40 -10.22 -1.33 -4.84
N ASP A 41 -10.35 -2.30 -5.74
CA ASP A 41 -10.28 -2.07 -7.20
C ASP A 41 -9.00 -1.32 -7.61
N ALA A 42 -7.86 -1.74 -7.05
CA ALA A 42 -6.55 -1.11 -7.22
C ALA A 42 -6.48 0.37 -6.81
N LYS A 43 -7.42 0.84 -6.00
CA LYS A 43 -7.48 2.20 -5.46
C LYS A 43 -7.32 2.18 -3.96
N VAL A 44 -6.65 3.21 -3.45
CA VAL A 44 -6.36 3.39 -2.02
C VAL A 44 -7.14 4.58 -1.52
N TYR A 45 -8.02 4.34 -0.56
CA TYR A 45 -8.92 5.31 0.03
C TYR A 45 -8.54 5.59 1.48
N LYS A 46 -8.81 6.81 1.95
CA LYS A 46 -8.65 7.19 3.34
C LYS A 46 -9.68 6.47 4.23
N GLY A 47 -9.22 5.91 5.35
CA GLY A 47 -10.06 5.27 6.36
C GLY A 47 -10.89 4.12 5.80
N ASN A 48 -12.15 4.05 6.21
CA ASN A 48 -13.11 3.02 5.78
C ASN A 48 -13.84 3.37 4.46
N SER A 49 -13.44 4.45 3.78
CA SER A 49 -14.19 4.97 2.63
C SER A 49 -13.90 4.19 1.35
N THR A 50 -14.82 4.29 0.38
CA THR A 50 -14.61 3.93 -1.04
C THR A 50 -15.07 5.05 -1.97
N SER A 51 -15.30 6.25 -1.41
CA SER A 51 -15.69 7.44 -2.16
C SER A 51 -14.51 8.01 -2.95
N SER A 52 -14.76 8.54 -4.14
CA SER A 52 -13.74 9.23 -4.94
C SER A 52 -13.15 10.46 -4.23
N PHE A 53 -13.88 11.07 -3.29
CA PHE A 53 -13.38 12.19 -2.49
C PHE A 53 -12.28 11.78 -1.50
N ASP A 54 -12.25 10.50 -1.10
CA ASP A 54 -11.25 9.96 -0.19
C ASP A 54 -10.15 9.18 -0.93
N LEU A 55 -10.17 9.17 -2.26
CA LEU A 55 -9.16 8.51 -3.08
C LEU A 55 -7.82 9.21 -2.94
N ILE A 56 -6.81 8.47 -2.47
CA ILE A 56 -5.46 8.98 -2.27
C ILE A 56 -4.50 8.48 -3.35
N TYR A 57 -4.62 7.20 -3.75
CA TYR A 57 -3.76 6.62 -4.77
C TYR A 57 -4.48 5.66 -5.69
N THR A 58 -3.92 5.52 -6.88
CA THR A 58 -4.25 4.46 -7.84
C THR A 58 -3.01 3.60 -8.05
N ILE A 59 -3.19 2.28 -8.02
CA ILE A 59 -2.13 1.29 -8.19
C ILE A 59 -2.30 0.65 -9.56
N ARG A 60 -1.25 0.65 -10.37
CA ARG A 60 -1.25 0.06 -11.71
C ARG A 60 0.16 -0.35 -12.10
N ASP A 61 0.32 -1.52 -12.73
CA ASP A 61 1.61 -1.99 -13.25
C ASP A 61 2.78 -1.87 -12.27
N SER A 62 2.57 -2.30 -11.03
CA SER A 62 3.56 -2.17 -9.94
C SER A 62 4.02 -0.74 -9.68
N LYS A 63 3.12 0.22 -9.90
CA LYS A 63 3.34 1.64 -9.63
C LYS A 63 2.16 2.21 -8.87
N VAL A 64 2.45 3.21 -8.05
CA VAL A 64 1.46 3.91 -7.23
C VAL A 64 1.46 5.37 -7.65
N TYR A 65 0.30 5.84 -8.09
CA TYR A 65 0.08 7.18 -8.62
C TYR A 65 -0.79 7.98 -7.66
N GLU A 66 -0.55 9.29 -7.58
CA GLU A 66 -1.37 10.18 -6.78
C GLU A 66 -2.80 10.32 -7.34
N GLY A 67 -3.79 10.25 -6.44
CA GLY A 67 -5.21 10.35 -6.76
C GLY A 67 -5.67 9.29 -7.77
N ASN A 68 -6.43 9.73 -8.78
CA ASN A 68 -6.91 8.88 -9.88
C ASN A 68 -5.99 8.94 -11.12
N SER A 69 -4.75 9.43 -10.98
CA SER A 69 -3.84 9.61 -12.11
C SER A 69 -3.23 8.30 -12.59
N MET A 70 -2.78 8.31 -13.84
CA MET A 70 -1.90 7.30 -14.45
C MET A 70 -0.68 7.92 -15.13
N SER A 71 -0.46 9.22 -14.90
CA SER A 71 0.66 9.97 -15.47
C SER A 71 1.96 9.64 -14.75
N SER A 72 3.07 9.53 -15.49
CA SER A 72 4.39 9.38 -14.88
C SER A 72 4.79 10.55 -13.99
N PHE A 73 4.20 11.73 -14.18
CA PHE A 73 4.43 12.90 -13.33
C PHE A 73 3.85 12.74 -11.92
N ASP A 74 2.78 11.93 -11.79
CA ASP A 74 2.10 11.68 -10.53
C ASP A 74 2.56 10.36 -9.89
N LEU A 75 3.61 9.73 -10.43
CA LEU A 75 4.18 8.50 -9.90
C LEU A 75 4.85 8.77 -8.56
N VAL A 76 4.30 8.16 -7.51
CA VAL A 76 4.77 8.34 -6.13
C VAL A 76 5.68 7.21 -5.70
N TYR A 77 5.34 5.96 -6.05
CA TYR A 77 6.10 4.77 -5.68
C TYR A 77 6.20 3.75 -6.79
N THR A 78 7.32 3.03 -6.78
CA THR A 78 7.50 1.80 -7.55
C THR A 78 7.53 0.62 -6.62
N ILE A 79 6.85 -0.43 -7.04
CA ILE A 79 6.70 -1.69 -6.37
C ILE A 79 7.58 -2.69 -7.08
N LYS A 80 8.42 -3.39 -6.33
CA LYS A 80 9.19 -4.50 -6.89
C LYS A 80 9.34 -5.57 -5.83
N ASP A 81 8.90 -6.78 -6.15
CA ASP A 81 8.88 -7.92 -5.23
C ASP A 81 8.14 -7.57 -3.93
N ASP A 82 8.80 -7.70 -2.79
CA ASP A 82 8.29 -7.36 -1.46
C ASP A 82 8.62 -5.91 -1.04
N LYS A 83 9.12 -5.09 -1.96
CA LYS A 83 9.69 -3.78 -1.65
C LYS A 83 8.97 -2.62 -2.32
N VAL A 84 9.01 -1.49 -1.63
CA VAL A 84 8.39 -0.23 -2.04
C VAL A 84 9.46 0.84 -2.11
N TYR A 85 9.62 1.41 -3.29
CA TYR A 85 10.62 2.41 -3.60
C TYR A 85 9.96 3.75 -3.87
N LYS A 86 10.62 4.84 -3.47
CA LYS A 86 10.17 6.19 -3.81
C LYS A 86 10.38 6.48 -5.30
N GLY A 87 9.35 7.04 -5.94
CA GLY A 87 9.36 7.41 -7.35
C GLY A 87 9.54 6.22 -8.28
N ASN A 88 10.11 6.47 -9.47
CA ASN A 88 10.45 5.44 -10.45
C ASN A 88 11.83 4.82 -10.15
N SER A 89 11.97 4.10 -9.04
CA SER A 89 13.26 3.55 -8.59
C SER A 89 13.15 2.08 -8.19
N SER A 90 14.30 1.41 -8.19
CA SER A 90 14.50 0.11 -7.55
C SER A 90 15.81 0.06 -6.75
N SER A 91 16.38 1.23 -6.45
CA SER A 91 17.60 1.39 -5.68
C SER A 91 17.34 1.21 -4.20
N SER A 92 18.27 0.59 -3.46
CA SER A 92 18.17 0.47 -2.00
C SER A 92 18.13 1.82 -1.28
N PHE A 93 18.66 2.89 -1.90
CA PHE A 93 18.60 4.25 -1.35
C PHE A 93 17.18 4.83 -1.35
N ASP A 94 16.33 4.37 -2.27
CA ASP A 94 14.95 4.80 -2.37
C ASP A 94 13.99 3.81 -1.71
N LEU A 95 14.49 2.72 -1.12
CA LEU A 95 13.69 1.75 -0.41
C LEU A 95 13.04 2.40 0.81
N ILE A 96 11.71 2.46 0.81
CA ILE A 96 10.96 3.02 1.92
C ILE A 96 10.35 1.92 2.78
N TYR A 97 9.84 0.84 2.17
CA TYR A 97 9.20 -0.25 2.89
C TYR A 97 9.54 -1.63 2.35
N THR A 98 9.50 -2.59 3.27
CA THR A 98 9.46 -4.03 3.01
C THR A 98 8.11 -4.56 3.48
N ILE A 99 7.52 -5.48 2.72
CA ILE A 99 6.19 -5.99 2.99
C ILE A 99 6.20 -7.49 3.00
N ARG A 100 5.87 -8.06 4.16
CA ARG A 100 6.00 -9.48 4.40
C ARG A 100 4.91 -9.94 5.35
N ASP A 101 4.30 -11.08 5.05
CA ASP A 101 3.32 -11.74 5.93
C ASP A 101 2.16 -10.82 6.36
N GLY A 102 1.64 -10.01 5.43
CA GLY A 102 0.56 -9.06 5.71
C GLY A 102 0.99 -7.86 6.56
N LYS A 103 2.29 -7.63 6.74
CA LYS A 103 2.84 -6.51 7.52
C LYS A 103 3.76 -5.65 6.68
N VAL A 104 3.83 -4.38 7.05
CA VAL A 104 4.60 -3.35 6.36
C VAL A 104 5.63 -2.81 7.32
N TYR A 105 6.89 -2.93 6.96
CA TYR A 105 8.04 -2.58 7.79
C TYR A 105 8.75 -1.37 7.21
N GLU A 106 9.27 -0.50 8.07
CA GLU A 106 10.12 0.61 7.63
C GLU A 106 11.47 0.11 7.08
N GLY A 107 11.85 0.63 5.91
CA GLY A 107 13.08 0.28 5.22
C GLY A 107 13.15 -1.20 4.83
N ASN A 108 14.29 -1.83 5.14
CA ASN A 108 14.56 -3.26 4.87
C ASN A 108 14.32 -4.16 6.10
N SER A 109 13.62 -3.66 7.13
CA SER A 109 13.39 -4.44 8.35
C SER A 109 12.35 -5.54 8.14
N THR A 110 12.43 -6.58 8.96
CA THR A 110 11.37 -7.59 9.13
C THR A 110 11.03 -7.82 10.61
N SER A 111 11.46 -6.91 11.50
CA SER A 111 11.21 -6.99 12.94
C SER A 111 9.78 -6.55 13.29
N SER A 112 9.12 -7.26 14.20
CA SER A 112 7.77 -6.91 14.66
C SER A 112 7.67 -5.52 15.30
N PHE A 113 8.80 -4.97 15.79
CA PHE A 113 8.90 -3.63 16.36
C PHE A 113 8.88 -2.53 15.29
N ASP A 114 9.27 -2.84 14.05
CA ASP A 114 9.36 -1.89 12.95
C ASP A 114 8.11 -1.87 12.06
N VAL A 115 7.08 -2.61 12.47
CA VAL A 115 5.79 -2.68 11.77
C VAL A 115 5.12 -1.31 11.81
N LYS A 116 4.95 -0.71 10.63
CA LYS A 116 4.18 0.52 10.45
C LYS A 116 2.71 0.24 10.21
N TYR A 117 2.40 -0.84 9.50
CA TYR A 117 1.03 -1.19 9.18
C TYR A 117 0.81 -2.71 9.14
N THR A 118 -0.41 -3.10 9.49
CA THR A 118 -0.96 -4.45 9.31
C THR A 118 -2.02 -4.41 8.21
N ILE A 119 -1.98 -5.38 7.31
CA ILE A 119 -2.87 -5.52 6.16
C ILE A 119 -3.78 -6.72 6.42
N GLN A 120 -5.09 -6.51 6.33
CA GLN A 120 -6.09 -7.56 6.47
C GLN A 120 -6.98 -7.61 5.24
N LYS A 121 -7.16 -8.80 4.68
CA LYS A 121 -8.18 -9.06 3.65
C LYS A 121 -9.55 -9.19 4.30
N GLN A 122 -10.59 -8.72 3.62
CA GLN A 122 -12.00 -8.90 4.00
C GLN A 122 -12.67 -9.90 3.06
#